data_AF-A0A498DY55-F1
#
_entry.id   AF-A0A498DY55-F1
#
_cell.length_a   1.000
_cell.length_b   1.000
_cell.length_c   1.000
_cell.angle_alpha   90.00
_cell.angle_beta   90.00
_cell.angle_gamma   90.00
#
_symmetry.space_group_name_H-M   'P 1'
#
loop_
_entity.id
_entity.type
_entity.pdbx_description
1 polymer ?
#
loop_
_entity_poly.entity_id
_entity_poly.type
_entity_poly.pdbx_seq_one_letter_code
_entity_poly.pdbx_strand_id
1 'polypeptide(L)'
;MERTPTPVTAKEAKELIDLINEATLNFRGNLNHLHTAIGVLLVGRELGWKPLLLIHDKKTIRRCEEILGVEFRKVLPEVGNNADKSIAWKLAQKVTSFWKAVRGEIKGVRSPEID
;
A
#
# COMPACT_ATOMS: atom_id res chain seq x y z
N MET A 1 -1.06 -18.82 12.92
CA MET A 1 -0.09 -18.77 11.80
C MET A 1 1.19 -18.19 12.31
N GLU A 2 2.29 -18.91 12.13
CA GLU A 2 3.63 -18.41 12.42
C GLU A 2 3.95 -17.28 11.43
N ARG A 3 4.39 -16.12 11.94
CA ARG A 3 4.66 -14.94 11.11
C ARG A 3 6.12 -14.96 10.75
N THR A 4 6.43 -15.04 9.46
CA THR A 4 7.79 -14.86 8.97
C THR A 4 7.92 -13.48 8.33
N PRO A 5 8.99 -12.73 8.63
CA PRO A 5 9.29 -11.51 7.91
C PRO A 5 9.52 -11.84 6.44
N THR A 6 9.17 -10.91 5.55
CA THR A 6 9.46 -11.08 4.13
C THR A 6 10.98 -11.14 3.95
N PRO A 7 11.55 -12.22 3.38
CA PRO A 7 12.99 -12.33 3.23
C PRO A 7 13.51 -11.22 2.32
N VAL A 8 14.68 -10.67 2.65
CA VAL A 8 15.30 -9.55 1.96
C VAL A 8 16.76 -9.86 1.71
N THR A 9 17.20 -9.73 0.46
CA THR A 9 18.62 -9.82 0.13
C THR A 9 19.36 -8.55 0.57
N ALA A 10 20.68 -8.63 0.74
CA ALA A 10 21.49 -7.46 1.07
C ALA A 10 21.38 -6.36 0.00
N LYS A 11 21.23 -6.75 -1.28
CA LYS A 11 21.04 -5.83 -2.40
C LYS A 11 19.72 -5.07 -2.28
N GLU A 12 18.61 -5.78 -2.12
CA GLU A 12 17.28 -5.16 -1.97
C GLU A 12 17.19 -4.28 -0.72
N ALA A 13 17.84 -4.69 0.38
CA ALA A 13 17.91 -3.87 1.59
C ALA A 13 18.65 -2.55 1.33
N LYS A 14 19.76 -2.60 0.58
CA LYS A 14 20.49 -1.39 0.19
C LYS A 14 19.65 -0.50 -0.71
N GLU A 15 19.04 -1.04 -1.75
CA GLU A 15 18.18 -0.29 -2.68
C GLU A 15 17.01 0.40 -1.96
N LEU A 16 16.41 -0.28 -0.98
CA LEU A 16 15.36 0.28 -0.15
C LEU A 16 15.85 1.46 0.70
N ILE A 17 17.03 1.33 1.33
CA ILE A 17 17.61 2.39 2.14
C ILE A 17 18.05 3.57 1.28
N ASP A 18 18.66 3.32 0.12
CA ASP A 18 19.02 4.36 -0.85
C ASP A 18 17.78 5.16 -1.27
N LEU A 19 16.68 4.48 -1.63
CA LEU A 19 15.40 5.11 -1.97
C LEU A 19 14.87 6.01 -0.83
N ILE A 20 14.89 5.52 0.41
CA ILE A 20 14.42 6.27 1.58
C ILE A 20 15.32 7.49 1.82
N ASN A 21 16.63 7.34 1.70
CA ASN A 21 17.59 8.43 1.85
C ASN A 21 17.38 9.50 0.77
N GLU A 22 17.25 9.10 -0.49
CA GLU A 22 16.99 10.01 -1.62
C GLU A 22 15.67 10.76 -1.44
N ALA A 23 14.59 10.07 -1.07
CA ALA A 23 13.31 10.70 -0.78
C ALA A 23 13.43 11.69 0.38
N THR A 24 14.14 11.32 1.46
CA THR A 24 14.31 12.18 2.64
C THR A 24 15.13 13.43 2.34
N LEU A 25 16.24 13.29 1.60
CA LEU A 25 17.14 14.39 1.26
C LEU A 25 16.49 15.40 0.31
N ASN A 26 15.67 14.93 -0.64
CA ASN A 26 15.08 15.78 -1.67
C ASN A 26 13.69 16.31 -1.32
N PHE A 27 13.00 15.70 -0.35
CA PHE A 27 11.64 16.10 -0.01
C PHE A 27 11.58 17.51 0.58
N ARG A 28 10.63 18.30 0.08
CA ARG A 28 10.29 19.62 0.61
C ARG A 28 8.78 19.69 0.86
N GLY A 29 8.38 20.15 2.04
CA GLY A 29 6.99 20.33 2.40
C GLY A 29 6.66 19.76 3.77
N ASN A 30 5.44 19.25 3.93
CA ASN A 30 4.97 18.70 5.20
C ASN A 30 5.63 17.35 5.49
N LEU A 31 6.52 17.30 6.49
CA LEU A 31 7.25 16.08 6.89
C LEU A 31 6.34 14.93 7.32
N ASN A 32 5.11 15.20 7.77
CA ASN A 32 4.15 14.12 8.05
C ASN A 32 3.80 13.32 6.79
N HIS A 33 3.80 13.95 5.61
CA HIS A 33 3.59 13.24 4.35
C HIS A 33 4.78 12.33 4.01
N LEU A 34 6.02 12.77 4.28
CA LEU A 34 7.21 11.95 4.10
C LEU A 34 7.22 10.76 5.05
N HIS A 35 6.97 10.97 6.35
CA HIS A 35 6.86 9.89 7.34
C HIS A 35 5.77 8.88 6.94
N THR A 36 4.62 9.37 6.48
CA THR A 36 3.54 8.51 5.98
C THR A 36 4.01 7.69 4.78
N ALA A 37 4.67 8.31 3.80
CA ALA A 37 5.14 7.62 2.61
C ALA A 37 6.14 6.50 2.95
N ILE A 38 7.15 6.80 3.77
CA ILE A 38 8.14 5.81 4.22
C ILE A 38 7.46 4.67 5.00
N GLY A 39 6.52 5.00 5.90
CA GLY A 39 5.77 4.01 6.66
C GLY A 39 4.93 3.09 5.76
N VAL A 40 4.21 3.66 4.79
CA VAL A 40 3.43 2.91 3.80
C VAL A 40 4.31 1.97 2.99
N LEU A 41 5.50 2.42 2.56
CA LEU A 41 6.45 1.59 1.83
C LEU A 41 6.92 0.41 2.68
N LEU A 42 7.42 0.67 3.89
CA LEU A 42 7.97 -0.37 4.76
C LEU A 42 6.92 -1.40 5.20
N VAL A 43 5.73 -0.93 5.58
CA VAL A 43 4.61 -1.80 5.96
C VAL A 43 4.05 -2.54 4.74
N GLY A 44 4.00 -1.87 3.59
CA GLY A 44 3.53 -2.43 2.33
C GLY A 44 4.38 -3.58 1.81
N ARG A 45 5.65 -3.68 2.19
CA ARG A 45 6.49 -4.86 1.87
C ARG A 45 5.95 -6.13 2.52
N GLU A 46 5.40 -6.01 3.72
CA GLU A 46 4.86 -7.13 4.49
C GLU A 46 3.39 -7.41 4.21
N LEU A 47 2.61 -6.36 3.90
CA LEU A 47 1.19 -6.49 3.62
C LEU A 47 0.88 -6.68 2.13
N GLY A 48 1.68 -6.12 1.24
CA GLY A 48 1.38 -5.99 -0.19
C GLY A 48 0.52 -4.77 -0.52
N TRP A 49 0.49 -4.40 -1.81
CA TRP A 49 -0.18 -3.19 -2.26
C TRP A 49 -1.71 -3.30 -2.24
N LYS A 50 -2.32 -4.49 -2.41
CA LYS A 50 -3.79 -4.61 -2.36
C LYS A 50 -4.34 -4.30 -0.98
N PRO A 51 -3.81 -4.83 0.14
CA PRO A 51 -4.24 -4.42 1.48
C PRO A 51 -4.05 -2.93 1.76
N LEU A 52 -2.98 -2.30 1.26
CA LEU A 52 -2.76 -0.86 1.43
C LEU A 52 -3.91 -0.02 0.84
N LEU A 53 -4.47 -0.43 -0.30
CA LEU A 53 -5.63 0.25 -0.90
C LEU A 53 -6.92 0.15 -0.07
N LEU A 54 -6.97 -0.75 0.92
CA LEU A 54 -8.08 -0.85 1.86
C LEU A 54 -7.88 0.02 3.11
N ILE A 55 -6.63 0.34 3.42
CA ILE A 55 -6.24 1.09 4.62
C ILE A 55 -6.17 2.59 4.31
N HIS A 56 -5.67 2.94 3.13
CA HIS A 56 -5.48 4.31 2.69
C HIS A 56 -6.37 4.63 1.48
N ASP A 57 -6.85 5.86 1.42
CA ASP A 57 -7.54 6.37 0.26
C ASP A 57 -6.58 6.57 -0.94
N LYS A 58 -7.15 6.66 -2.14
CA LYS A 58 -6.38 6.80 -3.39
C LYS A 58 -5.49 8.05 -3.43
N LYS A 59 -5.90 9.16 -2.80
CA LYS A 59 -5.12 10.40 -2.78
C LYS A 59 -3.90 10.24 -1.89
N THR A 60 -4.04 9.58 -0.75
CA THR A 60 -2.91 9.25 0.14
C THR A 60 -1.91 8.35 -0.55
N ILE A 61 -2.35 7.26 -1.18
CA ILE A 61 -1.47 6.33 -1.90
C ILE A 61 -0.70 7.05 -3.01
N ARG A 62 -1.41 7.80 -3.86
CA ARG A 62 -0.79 8.55 -4.95
C ARG A 62 0.26 9.54 -4.45
N ARG A 63 -0.03 10.27 -3.37
CA ARG A 63 0.95 11.18 -2.77
C ARG A 63 2.19 10.44 -2.28
N CYS A 64 2.02 9.27 -1.66
CA CYS A 64 3.16 8.49 -1.17
C CYS A 64 4.04 8.01 -2.33
N GLU A 65 3.42 7.52 -3.41
CA GLU A 65 4.09 7.15 -4.65
C GLU A 65 4.85 8.34 -5.27
N GLU A 66 4.24 9.51 -5.32
CA GLU A 66 4.86 10.75 -5.83
C GLU A 66 6.06 11.19 -4.96
N ILE A 67 5.96 11.09 -3.63
CA ILE A 67 7.05 11.43 -2.70
C ILE A 67 8.24 10.48 -2.84
N LEU A 68 7.97 9.19 -3.02
CA LEU A 68 9.00 8.16 -3.10
C LEU A 68 9.52 7.95 -4.51
N GLY A 69 8.84 8.47 -5.54
CA GLY A 69 9.22 8.25 -6.94
C GLY A 69 9.03 6.80 -7.40
N VAL A 70 8.07 6.06 -6.83
CA VAL A 70 7.81 4.65 -7.15
C VAL A 70 6.34 4.40 -7.46
N GLU A 71 6.05 3.25 -8.08
CA GLU A 71 4.70 2.72 -8.20
C GLU A 71 4.58 1.48 -7.32
N PHE A 72 3.72 1.51 -6.30
CA PHE A 72 3.61 0.43 -5.31
C PHE A 72 3.20 -0.89 -5.95
N ARG A 73 2.42 -0.87 -7.03
CA ARG A 73 2.07 -2.08 -7.79
C ARG A 73 3.28 -2.79 -8.41
N LYS A 74 4.37 -2.07 -8.67
CA LYS A 74 5.59 -2.61 -9.28
C LYS A 74 6.62 -3.03 -8.24
N VAL A 75 6.67 -2.31 -7.10
CA VAL A 75 7.73 -2.52 -6.09
C VAL A 75 7.28 -3.33 -4.87
N LEU A 76 5.97 -3.54 -4.68
CA LEU A 76 5.43 -4.33 -3.58
C LEU A 76 4.71 -5.57 -4.10
N PRO A 77 4.68 -6.67 -3.31
CA PRO A 77 3.87 -7.83 -3.66
C PRO A 77 2.39 -7.46 -3.72
N GLU A 78 1.61 -8.23 -4.48
CA GLU A 78 0.16 -8.03 -4.55
C GLU A 78 -0.51 -8.24 -3.18
N VAL A 79 -0.13 -9.31 -2.51
CA VAL A 79 -0.52 -9.66 -1.14
C VAL A 79 0.74 -10.21 -0.47
N GLY A 80 1.16 -9.58 0.63
CA GLY A 80 2.34 -9.98 1.39
C GLY A 80 2.03 -11.08 2.42
N ASN A 81 3.08 -11.72 2.93
CA ASN A 81 2.99 -12.84 3.88
C ASN A 81 2.24 -12.49 5.17
N ASN A 82 2.21 -11.21 5.53
CA ASN A 82 1.61 -10.69 6.75
C ASN A 82 0.33 -9.89 6.48
N ALA A 83 -0.26 -9.99 5.28
CA ALA A 83 -1.47 -9.26 4.89
C ALA A 83 -2.66 -9.51 5.83
N ASP A 84 -2.72 -10.69 6.46
CA ASP A 84 -3.75 -11.08 7.42
C ASP A 84 -3.72 -10.24 8.71
N LYS A 85 -2.67 -9.46 8.97
CA LYS A 85 -2.66 -8.45 10.05
C LYS A 85 -3.70 -7.36 9.82
N SER A 86 -4.03 -7.06 8.56
CA SER A 86 -5.05 -6.06 8.23
C SER A 86 -6.45 -6.63 8.44
N ILE A 87 -7.20 -6.05 9.39
CA ILE A 87 -8.61 -6.38 9.60
C ILE A 87 -9.42 -6.10 8.34
N ALA A 88 -9.14 -4.98 7.65
CA ALA A 88 -9.78 -4.63 6.39
C ALA A 88 -9.53 -5.70 5.31
N TRP A 89 -8.30 -6.22 5.20
CA TRP A 89 -7.97 -7.31 4.27
C TRP A 89 -8.72 -8.60 4.60
N LYS A 90 -8.77 -8.98 5.89
CA LYS A 90 -9.54 -10.14 6.36
C LYS A 90 -11.03 -10.03 6.02
N LEU A 91 -11.61 -8.84 6.14
CA LEU A 91 -13.01 -8.58 5.78
C LEU A 91 -13.20 -8.63 4.26
N ALA A 92 -12.31 -8.01 3.48
CA ALA A 92 -12.39 -8.00 2.02
C ALA A 92 -12.27 -9.41 1.41
N GLN A 93 -11.46 -10.31 2.00
CA GLN A 93 -11.38 -11.71 1.56
C GLN A 93 -12.69 -12.48 1.77
N LYS A 94 -13.45 -12.16 2.81
CA LYS A 94 -14.72 -12.83 3.13
C LYS A 94 -15.87 -12.36 2.25
N VAL A 95 -15.74 -11.21 1.59
CA VAL A 95 -16.81 -10.59 0.80
C VAL A 95 -16.47 -10.67 -0.69
N THR A 96 -16.97 -11.69 -1.39
CA THR A 96 -16.74 -11.91 -2.83
C THR A 96 -17.23 -10.73 -3.68
N SER A 97 -18.26 -10.02 -3.22
CA SER A 97 -18.81 -8.81 -3.86
C SER A 97 -17.84 -7.63 -3.82
N PHE A 98 -16.95 -7.54 -2.83
CA PHE A 98 -16.04 -6.41 -2.69
C PHE A 98 -15.08 -6.31 -3.89
N TRP A 99 -14.44 -7.41 -4.26
CA TRP A 99 -13.54 -7.44 -5.41
C TRP A 99 -14.25 -7.24 -6.75
N LYS A 100 -15.49 -7.75 -6.89
CA LYS A 100 -16.32 -7.47 -8.06
C LYS A 100 -16.64 -5.98 -8.17
N ALA A 101 -16.91 -5.30 -7.06
CA ALA A 101 -17.15 -3.86 -7.03
C ALA A 101 -15.90 -3.08 -7.47
N VAL A 102 -14.74 -3.43 -6.92
CA VAL A 102 -13.46 -2.78 -7.25
C VAL A 102 -13.07 -2.98 -8.72
N ARG A 103 -13.35 -4.16 -9.31
CA ARG A 103 -13.11 -4.43 -10.73
C ARG A 103 -14.17 -3.84 -11.67
N GLY A 104 -15.20 -3.18 -11.13
CA GLY A 104 -16.31 -2.65 -11.94
C GLY A 104 -17.21 -3.73 -12.53
N GLU A 105 -17.16 -4.95 -12.00
CA GLU A 105 -17.93 -6.11 -12.48
C GLU A 105 -19.35 -6.16 -11.89
N ILE A 106 -19.68 -5.27 -10.95
CA ILE A 106 -21.07 -5.13 -10.46
C ILE A 106 -21.81 -4.14 -11.36
N LYS A 107 -22.65 -4.66 -12.26
CA LYS A 107 -23.66 -3.85 -12.95
C LYS A 107 -24.70 -3.36 -11.92
N GLY A 108 -24.88 -2.04 -11.81
CA GLY A 108 -26.05 -1.44 -11.15
C GLY A 108 -25.83 -0.74 -9.80
N VAL A 109 -24.60 -0.56 -9.31
CA VAL A 109 -24.37 0.26 -8.10
C VAL A 109 -24.22 1.73 -8.51
N ARG A 110 -25.27 2.52 -8.32
CA ARG A 110 -25.20 3.98 -8.35
C ARG A 110 -24.65 4.45 -7.01
N SER A 111 -23.66 5.34 -7.03
CA SER A 111 -23.29 6.11 -5.84
C SER A 111 -24.53 6.87 -5.37
N PRO A 112 -24.90 6.83 -4.08
CA PRO A 112 -25.93 7.74 -3.59
C PRO A 112 -25.44 9.17 -3.80
N GLU A 113 -26.25 9.98 -4.48
CA GLU A 113 -26.09 11.43 -4.44
C GLU A 113 -26.30 11.85 -3.00
N ILE A 114 -25.32 12.57 -2.45
CA ILE A 114 -25.40 13.17 -1.13
C ILE A 114 -25.66 14.65 -1.41
N ASP A 115 -26.88 15.10 -1.12
CA ASP A 115 -27.24 16.52 -1.01
C ASP A 115 -26.53 17.17 0.20
#